data_AF-A0A4Q3YRY4-F1
#
_entry.id   AF-A0A4Q3YRY4-F1
#
_cell.length_a   1.000
_cell.length_b   1.000
_cell.length_c   1.000
_cell.angle_alpha   90.00
_cell.angle_beta   90.00
_cell.angle_gamma   90.00
#
_symmetry.space_group_name_H-M   'P 1'
#
loop_
_entity.id
_entity.type
_entity.pdbx_description
1 polymer ?
#
loop_
_entity_poly.entity_id
_entity_poly.type
_entity_poly.pdbx_seq_one_letter_code
_entity_poly.pdbx_strand_id
1 'polypeptide(L)'
;MNWLATQLRSFTEWQFKVRGFYSVTDIKTERFNEILAILQSEGWRKTYEYSGFDSWIDYGCVRLKKGRTKLKFEWDNYDEGSIEGPAAVVQSLADRFGYQAIAEWRWSSWDDPTGRT
;
A
#
# COMPACT_ATOMS: atom_id res chain seq x y z
N MET A 1 22.24 -0.86 2.79
CA MET A 1 21.50 -0.61 1.53
C MET A 1 21.08 -1.97 0.96
N ASN A 2 19.84 -2.38 1.18
CA ASN A 2 19.36 -3.71 0.82
C ASN A 2 19.02 -3.79 -0.66
N TRP A 3 19.81 -4.58 -1.41
CA TRP A 3 19.67 -4.90 -2.83
C TRP A 3 18.29 -5.47 -3.23
N LEU A 4 17.53 -6.00 -2.25
CA LEU A 4 16.14 -6.45 -2.43
C LEU A 4 15.12 -5.31 -2.58
N ALA A 5 15.37 -4.14 -1.98
CA ALA A 5 14.50 -2.97 -2.11
C ALA A 5 14.52 -2.42 -3.54
N THR A 6 15.67 -2.47 -4.20
CA THR A 6 15.86 -1.97 -5.56
C THR A 6 15.11 -2.82 -6.61
N GLN A 7 15.05 -4.15 -6.44
CA GLN A 7 14.34 -5.04 -7.37
C GLN A 7 12.80 -4.92 -7.26
N LEU A 8 12.28 -4.58 -6.08
CA LEU A 8 10.86 -4.30 -5.88
C LEU A 8 10.45 -2.94 -6.45
N ARG A 9 11.33 -1.93 -6.41
CA ARG A 9 11.09 -0.57 -6.94
C ARG A 9 10.73 -0.57 -8.43
N SER A 10 11.53 -1.26 -9.25
CA SER A 10 11.34 -1.25 -10.71
C SER A 10 10.07 -1.96 -11.21
N PHE A 11 9.54 -2.93 -10.46
CA PHE A 11 8.28 -3.61 -10.81
C PHE A 11 7.04 -2.81 -10.37
N THR A 12 7.17 -2.03 -9.30
CA THR A 12 6.06 -1.26 -8.70
C THR A 12 5.76 -0.02 -9.54
N GLU A 13 6.78 0.73 -9.98
CA GLU A 13 6.61 1.88 -10.88
C GLU A 13 5.94 1.52 -12.22
N TRP A 14 6.28 0.35 -12.79
CA TRP A 14 5.66 -0.12 -14.02
C TRP A 14 4.18 -0.49 -13.84
N GLN A 15 3.78 -1.02 -12.66
CA GLN A 15 2.37 -1.29 -12.38
C GLN A 15 1.52 -0.01 -12.27
N PHE A 16 2.05 1.06 -11.67
CA PHE A 16 1.36 2.35 -11.58
C PHE A 16 1.24 3.02 -12.96
N LYS A 17 2.33 3.07 -13.75
CA LYS A 17 2.32 3.71 -15.07
C LYS A 17 1.54 2.96 -16.15
N VAL A 18 1.40 1.63 -16.05
CA VAL A 18 0.83 0.81 -17.15
C VAL A 18 -0.49 0.11 -16.81
N ARG A 19 -0.83 -0.12 -15.53
CA ARG A 19 -1.97 -0.98 -15.14
C ARG A 19 -3.12 -0.31 -14.37
N GLY A 20 -3.13 1.02 -14.23
CA GLY A 20 -4.23 1.73 -13.56
C GLY A 20 -4.33 1.35 -12.08
N PHE A 21 -3.22 1.49 -11.35
CA PHE A 21 -3.16 1.29 -9.91
C PHE A 21 -3.24 2.62 -9.19
N TYR A 22 -4.02 2.66 -8.11
CA TYR A 22 -4.13 3.83 -7.22
C TYR A 22 -3.61 3.45 -5.84
N SER A 23 -3.31 4.47 -5.05
CA SER A 23 -2.97 4.33 -3.65
C SER A 23 -3.86 5.22 -2.77
N VAL A 24 -3.99 4.82 -1.51
CA VAL A 24 -4.41 5.68 -0.41
C VAL A 24 -3.25 5.73 0.57
N THR A 25 -2.88 6.92 1.02
CA THR A 25 -1.75 7.18 1.94
C THR A 25 -2.24 7.91 3.19
N ASP A 26 -1.34 8.14 4.16
CA ASP A 26 -1.63 8.83 5.44
C ASP A 26 -2.79 8.19 6.23
N ILE A 27 -2.86 6.86 6.19
CA ILE A 27 -3.85 6.10 6.96
C ILE A 27 -3.29 5.89 8.36
N LYS A 28 -3.89 6.55 9.34
CA LYS A 28 -3.58 6.40 10.78
C LYS A 28 -3.53 4.93 11.18
N THR A 29 -2.52 4.56 11.97
CA THR A 29 -2.21 3.17 12.35
C THR A 29 -3.43 2.40 12.84
N GLU A 30 -4.26 3.02 13.69
CA GLU A 30 -5.49 2.42 14.21
C GLU A 30 -6.49 2.13 13.08
N ARG A 31 -6.68 3.09 12.17
CA ARG A 31 -7.57 2.95 11.01
C ARG A 31 -7.03 1.96 9.99
N PHE A 32 -5.72 1.91 9.79
CA PHE A 32 -5.07 0.92 8.94
C PHE A 32 -5.37 -0.50 9.43
N ASN A 33 -5.16 -0.74 10.73
CA ASN A 33 -5.44 -2.03 11.36
C ASN A 33 -6.94 -2.39 11.32
N GLU A 34 -7.82 -1.40 11.54
CA GLU A 34 -9.27 -1.57 11.44
C GLU A 34 -9.70 -1.99 10.03
N ILE A 35 -9.24 -1.26 9.00
CA ILE A 35 -9.55 -1.57 7.60
C ILE A 35 -9.03 -2.97 7.24
N LEU A 36 -7.79 -3.30 7.65
CA LEU A 36 -7.20 -4.61 7.41
C LEU A 36 -8.03 -5.73 8.05
N ALA A 37 -8.54 -5.53 9.27
CA ALA A 37 -9.41 -6.48 9.95
C ALA A 37 -10.79 -6.62 9.26
N ILE A 38 -11.40 -5.51 8.86
CA ILE A 38 -12.67 -5.49 8.12
C ILE A 38 -12.54 -6.24 6.79
N LEU A 39 -11.49 -5.98 6.01
CA LEU A 39 -11.32 -6.69 4.74
C LEU A 39 -11.11 -8.19 4.96
N GLN A 40 -10.35 -8.58 5.99
CA GLN A 40 -10.18 -10.00 6.30
C GLN A 40 -11.49 -10.68 6.69
N SER A 41 -12.35 -10.02 7.47
CA SER A 41 -13.68 -10.56 7.82
C SER A 41 -14.61 -10.64 6.60
N GLU A 42 -14.44 -9.75 5.62
CA GLU A 42 -15.13 -9.77 4.32
C GLU A 42 -14.57 -10.79 3.32
N GLY A 43 -13.67 -11.68 3.76
CA GLY A 43 -13.14 -12.78 2.96
C GLY A 43 -11.94 -12.42 2.09
N TRP A 44 -11.31 -11.26 2.32
CA TRP A 44 -9.98 -11.02 1.78
C TRP A 44 -8.96 -11.87 2.51
N ARG A 45 -8.21 -12.70 1.79
CA ARG A 45 -7.23 -13.61 2.40
C ARG A 45 -5.84 -13.00 2.37
N LYS A 46 -5.16 -13.07 3.51
CA LYS A 46 -3.72 -12.79 3.59
C LYS A 46 -2.96 -13.82 2.76
N THR A 47 -2.20 -13.35 1.77
CA THR A 47 -1.38 -14.18 0.86
C THR A 47 0.11 -13.96 1.02
N TYR A 48 0.50 -12.89 1.71
CA TYR A 48 1.87 -12.55 2.04
C TYR A 48 1.86 -11.64 3.26
N GLU A 49 2.87 -11.78 4.09
CA GLU A 49 3.20 -10.90 5.20
C GLU A 49 4.71 -10.79 5.29
N TYR A 50 5.20 -9.57 5.42
CA TYR A 50 6.60 -9.31 5.68
C TYR A 50 6.94 -9.75 7.11
N SER A 51 7.97 -10.57 7.25
CA SER A 51 8.37 -11.18 8.52
C SER A 51 9.85 -10.94 8.83
N GLY A 52 10.37 -9.77 8.45
CA GLY A 52 11.72 -9.34 8.84
C GLY A 52 11.83 -9.11 10.35
N PHE A 53 13.06 -8.98 10.85
CA PHE A 53 13.32 -8.70 12.28
C PHE A 53 12.71 -7.36 12.74
N ASP A 54 12.60 -6.42 11.81
CA ASP A 54 12.02 -5.08 11.94
C ASP A 54 10.52 -5.02 11.63
N SER A 55 9.87 -6.18 11.42
CA SER A 55 8.46 -6.25 11.01
C SER A 55 7.55 -5.62 12.07
N TRP A 56 6.72 -4.67 11.62
CA TRP A 56 5.81 -3.88 12.46
C TRP A 56 6.49 -3.05 13.55
N ILE A 57 7.81 -2.86 13.44
CA ILE A 57 8.58 -1.91 14.27
C ILE A 57 8.85 -0.67 13.43
N ASP A 58 9.61 -0.85 12.34
CA ASP A 58 9.93 0.23 11.40
C ASP A 58 9.15 0.09 10.09
N TYR A 59 8.81 -1.15 9.72
CA TYR A 59 8.12 -1.43 8.47
C TYR A 59 7.24 -2.68 8.55
N GLY A 60 6.03 -2.59 8.03
CA GLY A 60 5.06 -3.67 7.92
C GLY A 60 4.50 -3.75 6.50
N CYS A 61 4.31 -4.97 6.00
CA CYS A 61 3.66 -5.16 4.70
C CYS A 61 2.84 -6.44 4.68
N VAL A 62 1.62 -6.35 4.18
CA VAL A 62 0.69 -7.46 3.99
C VAL A 62 0.08 -7.40 2.59
N ARG A 63 -0.06 -8.54 1.92
CA ARG A 63 -0.84 -8.61 0.68
C ARG A 63 -2.12 -9.40 0.88
N LEU A 64 -3.24 -8.74 0.61
CA LEU A 64 -4.56 -9.36 0.62
C LEU A 64 -5.00 -9.76 -0.78
N LYS A 65 -5.77 -10.83 -0.89
CA LYS A 65 -6.36 -11.30 -2.15
C LYS A 65 -7.82 -11.71 -1.98
N LYS A 66 -8.68 -11.29 -2.91
CA LYS A 66 -10.07 -11.75 -3.04
C LYS A 66 -10.37 -12.01 -4.51
N GLY A 67 -10.65 -13.26 -4.86
CA GLY A 67 -10.76 -13.69 -6.25
C GLY A 67 -9.46 -13.46 -7.03
N ARG A 68 -9.53 -12.64 -8.09
CA ARG A 68 -8.35 -12.24 -8.90
C ARG A 68 -7.73 -10.91 -8.43
N THR A 69 -8.39 -10.19 -7.53
CA THR A 69 -7.97 -8.88 -7.04
C THR A 69 -6.96 -9.04 -5.92
N LYS A 70 -5.92 -8.20 -5.94
CA LYS A 70 -4.89 -8.12 -4.90
C LYS A 70 -4.81 -6.69 -4.39
N LEU A 71 -4.60 -6.55 -3.09
CA LEU A 71 -4.29 -5.31 -2.41
C LEU A 71 -2.97 -5.47 -1.67
N LYS A 72 -2.21 -4.39 -1.60
CA LYS A 72 -0.99 -4.29 -0.83
C LYS A 72 -1.23 -3.28 0.29
N PHE A 73 -1.02 -3.71 1.51
CA PHE A 73 -1.08 -2.90 2.71
C PHE A 73 0.36 -2.70 3.16
N GLU A 74 0.81 -1.46 3.23
CA GLU A 74 2.12 -1.10 3.75
C GLU A 74 1.96 -0.15 4.92
N TRP A 75 2.84 -0.28 5.90
CA TRP A 75 2.91 0.57 7.06
C TRP A 75 4.37 0.85 7.38
N ASP A 76 4.67 2.07 7.77
CA ASP A 76 5.95 2.42 8.38
C ASP A 76 5.72 3.46 9.49
N ASN A 77 6.74 3.66 10.32
CA ASN A 77 6.64 4.52 11.50
C ASN A 77 6.69 6.02 11.19
N TYR A 78 6.88 6.43 9.93
CA TYR A 78 6.98 7.84 9.52
C TYR A 78 5.70 8.30 8.81
N ASP A 79 5.32 7.61 7.75
CA ASP A 79 4.23 7.95 6.84
C ASP A 79 2.95 7.12 7.13
N GLU A 80 2.97 6.33 8.20
CA GLU A 80 1.88 5.47 8.70
C GLU A 80 1.40 4.45 7.65
N GLY A 81 0.09 4.23 7.50
CA GLY A 81 -0.49 3.22 6.64
C GLY A 81 -0.74 3.68 5.20
N SER A 82 -0.66 2.73 4.28
CA SER A 82 -1.09 2.90 2.89
C SER A 82 -1.68 1.62 2.30
N ILE A 83 -2.54 1.81 1.31
CA ILE A 83 -3.20 0.73 0.57
C ILE A 83 -3.03 0.96 -0.92
N GLU A 84 -2.48 -0.01 -1.63
CA GLU A 84 -2.27 0.04 -3.07
C GLU A 84 -2.99 -1.11 -3.79
N GLY A 85 -3.48 -0.84 -5.00
CA GLY A 85 -4.21 -1.83 -5.79
C GLY A 85 -4.84 -1.27 -7.05
N PRO A 86 -5.67 -2.07 -7.76
CA PRO A 86 -6.39 -1.61 -8.93
C PRO A 86 -7.27 -0.39 -8.64
N ALA A 87 -7.26 0.61 -9.53
CA ALA A 87 -7.91 1.91 -9.33
C ALA A 87 -9.36 1.79 -8.84
N ALA A 88 -10.19 1.02 -9.54
CA ALA A 88 -11.61 0.86 -9.17
C ALA A 88 -11.80 0.33 -7.74
N VAL A 89 -10.91 -0.55 -7.28
CA VAL A 89 -11.00 -1.17 -5.95
C VAL A 89 -10.52 -0.19 -4.89
N VAL A 90 -9.38 0.46 -5.13
CA VAL A 90 -8.82 1.44 -4.19
C VAL A 90 -9.72 2.67 -4.08
N GLN A 91 -10.27 3.16 -5.19
CA GLN A 91 -11.28 4.22 -5.20
C GLN A 91 -12.49 3.84 -4.34
N SER A 92 -13.03 2.63 -4.55
CA SER A 92 -14.18 2.15 -3.75
C SER A 92 -13.86 2.06 -2.26
N LEU A 93 -12.63 1.67 -1.89
CA LEU A 93 -12.19 1.65 -0.50
C LEU A 93 -12.02 3.07 0.06
N ALA A 94 -11.42 3.97 -0.72
CA ALA A 94 -11.22 5.36 -0.35
C ALA A 94 -12.57 6.03 -0.06
N ASP A 95 -13.53 5.92 -0.98
CA ASP A 95 -14.88 6.47 -0.83
C ASP A 95 -15.60 5.87 0.40
N ARG A 96 -15.44 4.56 0.62
CA ARG A 96 -16.05 3.85 1.76
C ARG A 96 -15.50 4.31 3.11
N PHE A 97 -14.19 4.53 3.20
CA PHE A 97 -13.50 4.81 4.45
C PHE A 97 -13.18 6.30 4.67
N GLY A 98 -13.58 7.16 3.72
CA GLY A 98 -13.41 8.61 3.82
C GLY A 98 -11.99 9.10 3.50
N TYR A 99 -11.31 8.43 2.57
CA TYR A 99 -9.98 8.82 2.09
C TYR A 99 -10.03 9.26 0.62
N GLN A 100 -8.92 9.82 0.14
CA GLN A 100 -8.71 10.13 -1.26
C GLN A 100 -7.80 9.09 -1.90
N ALA A 101 -8.24 8.52 -3.03
CA ALA A 101 -7.39 7.66 -3.85
C ALA A 101 -6.62 8.52 -4.87
N ILE A 102 -5.31 8.32 -4.96
CA ILE A 102 -4.42 9.02 -5.89
C ILE A 102 -3.79 8.05 -6.88
N ALA A 103 -3.56 8.51 -8.11
CA ALA A 103 -2.91 7.72 -9.16
C ALA A 103 -1.38 7.73 -9.04
N GLU A 104 -0.87 7.84 -7.81
CA GLU A 104 0.55 8.02 -7.52
C GLU A 104 1.03 6.90 -6.60
N TRP A 105 2.32 6.58 -6.73
CA TRP A 105 2.97 5.63 -5.85
C TRP A 105 3.40 6.35 -4.56
N ARG A 106 3.22 5.71 -3.39
CA ARG A 106 3.50 6.34 -2.09
C ARG A 106 4.90 6.96 -1.98
N TRP A 107 5.90 6.33 -2.59
CA TRP A 107 7.30 6.78 -2.51
C TRP A 107 7.68 7.82 -3.57
N SER A 108 6.76 8.23 -4.44
CA SER A 108 7.05 9.15 -5.54
C SER A 108 7.54 10.53 -5.08
N SER A 109 7.14 10.99 -3.90
CA SER A 109 7.64 12.24 -3.29
C SER A 109 9.09 12.16 -2.83
N TRP A 110 9.57 10.97 -2.45
CA TRP A 110 10.93 10.74 -1.98
C TRP A 110 11.95 10.58 -3.13
N ASP A 111 11.46 10.25 -4.33
CA ASP A 111 12.26 10.07 -5.54
C ASP A 111 12.18 11.30 -6.49
N ASP A 112 11.64 12.46 -6.06
CA ASP A 112 11.71 13.70 -6.84
C ASP A 112 13.10 14.36 -6.72
N PRO A 113 13.96 14.33 -7.77
CA PRO A 113 15.24 15.04 -7.76
C PRO A 113 15.07 16.57 -7.80
N THR A 114 13.85 17.10 -7.99
CA THR A 114 13.59 18.53 -8.16
C THR A 114 13.17 19.25 -6.89
N GLY A 115 12.93 18.53 -5.78
CA GLY A 115 12.75 19.10 -4.45
C GLY A 115 11.60 20.11 -4.36
N ARG A 116 10.51 19.91 -5.11
CA ARG A 116 9.35 20.82 -5.03
C ARG A 116 8.37 20.30 -3.98
N THR A 117 8.55 20.80 -2.75
CA THR A 117 7.52 20.86 -1.70
C THR A 117 6.43 21.86 -2.06
#